data_AF-M3VEZ1-F1
#
_entry.id   AF-M3VEZ1-F1
#
_cell.length_a   1.000
_cell.length_b   1.000
_cell.length_c   1.000
_cell.angle_alpha   90.00
_cell.angle_beta   90.00
_cell.angle_gamma   90.00
#
_symmetry.space_group_name_H-M   'P 1'
#
loop_
_entity.id
_entity.type
_entity.pdbx_description
1 polymer ?
#
loop_
_entity_poly.entity_id
_entity_poly.type
_entity_poly.pdbx_seq_one_letter_code
_entity_poly.pdbx_strand_id
1 'polypeptide(L)'
;MRRLIGSARRDPRTFEPFDVPDGDGYTGLRRDGPRLVCVLALMPGPPAPVSLPDGPRVRVPVETIATCMARSDARPTHVDVVTRTLMWWGDGPATRAYRGLLGPLVPASHRTVALVVHVDPAQHPHAVALRGGGNVGALRTVLWCVRRVRAACASAGVQTRPLTAAELSTDGAWTTADDTDAAARIVPGGVDGVAPPLAGDGQLIGADDDGTPIALRVAGPSIPRVSVDADLPTVRQTVVRALALGVRAHVVSDRSEQWTPLVDMIGDSLLLSYGPTVPPTSQIVVDDTTDRSHEHAGLTVIDVGHHRDPGCYLLRQEPDDSSTLHLIDPGGGRRTVRTVTTPAERALTG
;
A
#
# COMPACT_ATOMS: atom_id res chain seq x y z
N MET A 1 19.64 10.54 -7.62
CA MET A 1 21.00 9.97 -7.78
C MET A 1 21.42 9.30 -6.47
N ARG A 2 21.25 7.97 -6.33
CA ARG A 2 21.70 7.20 -5.16
C ARG A 2 22.93 6.39 -5.55
N ARG A 3 24.05 6.59 -4.84
CA ARG A 3 25.27 5.78 -4.94
C ARG A 3 25.00 4.42 -4.29
N LEU A 4 25.07 3.35 -5.08
CA LEU A 4 25.24 1.98 -4.62
C LEU A 4 26.74 1.69 -4.51
N ILE A 5 27.27 1.61 -3.30
CA ILE A 5 28.55 0.94 -3.04
C ILE A 5 28.33 0.05 -1.82
N GLY A 6 28.14 -1.23 -2.08
CA GLY A 6 28.10 -2.30 -1.08
C GLY A 6 28.58 -3.57 -1.77
N SER A 7 29.78 -4.01 -1.38
CA SER A 7 30.56 -5.06 -2.03
C SER A 7 29.81 -6.38 -2.13
N ALA A 8 29.77 -6.96 -3.33
CA ALA A 8 29.30 -8.31 -3.57
C ALA A 8 30.17 -9.35 -2.83
N ARG A 9 29.70 -9.84 -1.70
CA ARG A 9 30.09 -11.16 -1.18
C ARG A 9 29.10 -12.19 -1.73
N ARG A 10 29.60 -13.10 -2.59
CA ARG A 10 28.92 -14.32 -3.02
C ARG A 10 29.09 -15.40 -1.95
N ASP A 11 28.00 -15.88 -1.33
CA ASP A 11 27.79 -17.26 -0.77
C ASP A 11 26.41 -17.35 -0.07
N PRO A 12 25.71 -18.51 0.13
CA PRO A 12 25.75 -19.82 -0.51
C PRO A 12 24.41 -20.21 -1.18
N ARG A 13 24.46 -20.85 -2.37
CA ARG A 13 23.36 -21.52 -3.12
C ARG A 13 21.92 -21.14 -2.70
N THR A 14 21.54 -19.88 -2.86
CA THR A 14 20.11 -19.50 -2.89
C THR A 14 19.48 -20.19 -4.08
N PHE A 15 18.54 -21.09 -3.84
CA PHE A 15 17.79 -21.73 -4.93
C PHE A 15 16.72 -20.76 -5.43
N GLU A 16 16.38 -20.87 -6.71
CA GLU A 16 15.25 -20.13 -7.27
C GLU A 16 13.98 -20.41 -6.45
N PRO A 17 13.12 -19.40 -6.22
CA PRO A 17 11.83 -19.63 -5.62
C PRO A 17 11.03 -20.69 -6.36
N PHE A 18 10.22 -21.44 -5.62
CA PHE A 18 9.30 -22.43 -6.17
C PHE A 18 7.96 -22.34 -5.47
N ASP A 19 6.90 -22.64 -6.19
CA ASP A 19 5.54 -22.62 -5.66
C ASP A 19 5.18 -23.95 -5.03
N VAL A 20 4.51 -23.89 -3.88
CA VAL A 20 3.91 -25.06 -3.22
C VAL A 20 2.39 -24.87 -3.18
N PRO A 21 1.60 -25.88 -3.60
CA PRO A 21 0.15 -25.82 -3.48
C PRO A 21 -0.30 -25.57 -2.03
N ASP A 22 -1.17 -24.58 -1.84
CA ASP A 22 -1.66 -24.15 -0.54
C ASP A 22 -3.15 -23.75 -0.63
N GLY A 23 -4.04 -24.72 -0.38
CA GLY A 23 -5.48 -24.52 -0.57
C GLY A 23 -5.82 -24.38 -2.04
N ASP A 24 -6.58 -23.34 -2.40
CA ASP A 24 -6.95 -23.04 -3.79
C ASP A 24 -5.90 -22.22 -4.56
N GLY A 25 -4.75 -21.93 -3.93
CA GLY A 25 -3.68 -21.13 -4.52
C GLY A 25 -2.30 -21.73 -4.30
N TYR A 26 -1.28 -20.89 -4.48
CA TYR A 26 0.12 -21.26 -4.31
C TYR A 26 0.78 -20.34 -3.29
N THR A 27 1.69 -20.92 -2.51
CA THR A 27 2.62 -20.19 -1.66
C THR A 27 4.03 -20.36 -2.21
N GLY A 28 4.64 -19.25 -2.63
CA GLY A 28 6.04 -19.23 -3.05
C GLY A 28 6.97 -19.40 -1.86
N LEU A 29 7.96 -20.27 -2.02
CA LEU A 29 9.02 -20.50 -1.05
C LEU A 29 10.38 -20.30 -1.71
N ARG A 30 11.32 -19.71 -0.98
CA ARG A 30 12.75 -19.67 -1.36
C ARG A 30 13.55 -20.46 -0.34
N ARG A 31 14.52 -21.24 -0.81
CA ARG A 31 15.50 -21.89 0.08
C ARG A 31 16.63 -20.92 0.39
N ASP A 32 16.89 -20.76 1.69
CA ASP A 32 17.98 -19.96 2.23
C ASP A 32 18.74 -20.82 3.25
N GLY A 33 19.83 -21.46 2.79
CA GLY A 33 20.55 -22.47 3.57
C GLY A 33 19.62 -23.59 4.08
N PRO A 34 19.57 -23.85 5.41
CA PRO A 34 18.67 -24.84 5.99
C PRO A 34 17.22 -24.35 6.08
N ARG A 35 16.99 -23.05 5.94
CA ARG A 35 15.68 -22.41 6.11
C ARG A 35 14.91 -22.37 4.79
N LEU A 36 13.60 -22.36 4.93
CA LEU A 36 12.66 -21.99 3.88
C LEU A 36 12.04 -20.65 4.26
N VAL A 37 12.01 -19.74 3.29
CA VAL A 37 11.53 -18.36 3.44
C VAL A 37 10.25 -18.20 2.64
N CYS A 38 9.24 -17.61 3.28
CA CYS A 38 7.99 -17.21 2.66
C CYS A 38 7.76 -15.73 2.92
N VAL A 39 7.25 -14.98 1.93
CA VAL A 39 6.89 -13.57 2.09
C VAL A 39 5.36 -13.45 2.07
N LEU A 40 4.81 -12.81 3.10
CA LEU A 40 3.40 -12.48 3.21
C LEU A 40 3.24 -10.97 3.04
N ALA A 41 2.59 -10.52 1.96
CA ALA A 41 2.16 -9.13 1.85
C ALA A 41 1.01 -8.88 2.83
N LEU A 42 1.11 -7.83 3.66
CA LEU A 42 0.01 -7.40 4.50
C LEU A 42 -0.86 -6.43 3.69
N MET A 43 -2.14 -6.76 3.61
CA MET A 43 -3.09 -5.93 2.88
C MET A 43 -3.59 -4.82 3.81
N PRO A 44 -3.44 -3.53 3.44
CA PRO A 44 -4.04 -2.47 4.21
C PRO A 44 -5.56 -2.59 4.15
N GLY A 45 -6.23 -2.23 5.25
CA GLY A 45 -7.68 -2.13 5.29
C GLY A 45 -8.23 -0.99 4.43
N PRO A 46 -9.56 -0.73 4.48
CA PRO A 46 -10.14 0.41 3.81
C PRO A 46 -9.48 1.73 4.27
N PRO A 47 -9.44 2.77 3.42
CA PRO A 47 -8.74 4.01 3.72
C PRO A 47 -9.46 4.83 4.79
N ALA A 48 -8.90 5.02 5.97
CA ALA A 48 -9.47 5.93 6.97
C ALA A 48 -8.76 7.31 6.92
N PRO A 49 -9.47 8.42 7.21
CA PRO A 49 -8.83 9.71 7.43
C PRO A 49 -7.81 9.63 8.58
N VAL A 50 -6.64 10.22 8.39
CA VAL A 50 -5.57 10.27 9.39
C VAL A 50 -5.21 11.71 9.70
N SER A 51 -4.97 11.98 10.99
CA SER A 51 -4.41 13.26 11.42
C SER A 51 -2.88 13.19 11.29
N LEU A 52 -2.25 14.22 10.75
CA LEU A 52 -0.79 14.31 10.66
C LEU A 52 -0.25 15.08 11.88
N PRO A 53 0.88 14.66 12.48
CA PRO A 53 1.81 13.60 12.03
C PRO A 53 1.54 12.19 12.59
N ASP A 54 0.41 11.96 13.28
CA ASP A 54 0.12 10.69 13.97
C ASP A 54 0.09 9.46 13.03
N GLY A 55 -0.36 9.68 11.79
CA GLY A 55 -0.45 8.66 10.74
C GLY A 55 -1.51 7.59 11.01
N PRO A 56 -1.54 6.50 10.20
CA PRO A 56 -2.51 5.44 10.34
C PRO A 56 -2.40 4.72 11.68
N ARG A 57 -3.56 4.43 12.31
CA ARG A 57 -3.64 3.72 13.59
C ARG A 57 -3.41 2.22 13.47
N VAL A 58 -3.80 1.61 12.34
CA VAL A 58 -3.66 0.18 12.14
C VAL A 58 -2.18 -0.16 11.93
N ARG A 59 -1.64 -1.02 12.80
CA ARG A 59 -0.24 -1.44 12.83
C ARG A 59 -0.11 -2.93 12.56
N VAL A 60 1.11 -3.39 12.27
CA VAL A 60 1.43 -4.82 12.18
C VAL A 60 1.15 -5.50 13.53
N PRO A 61 0.43 -6.65 13.58
CA PRO A 61 0.02 -7.29 14.83
C PRO A 61 1.16 -8.15 15.43
N VAL A 62 2.29 -7.51 15.74
CA VAL A 62 3.53 -8.18 16.17
C VAL A 62 3.36 -9.03 17.44
N GLU A 63 2.57 -8.56 18.41
CA GLU A 63 2.30 -9.29 19.65
C GLU A 63 1.45 -10.55 19.45
N THR A 64 0.44 -10.46 18.57
CA THR A 64 -0.41 -11.60 18.22
C THR A 64 0.40 -12.68 17.49
N ILE A 65 1.32 -12.26 16.61
CA ILE A 65 2.25 -13.16 15.92
C ILE A 65 3.24 -13.79 16.91
N ALA A 66 3.87 -13.01 17.79
CA ALA A 66 4.78 -13.53 18.81
C ALA A 66 4.10 -14.59 19.70
N THR A 67 2.88 -14.29 20.15
CA THR A 67 2.05 -15.20 20.94
C THR A 67 1.74 -16.51 20.20
N CYS A 68 1.45 -16.43 18.89
CA CYS A 68 1.16 -17.63 18.09
C CYS A 68 2.38 -18.54 17.92
N MET A 69 3.59 -17.96 17.91
CA MET A 69 4.86 -18.67 17.78
C MET A 69 5.24 -19.41 19.07
N ALA A 70 4.95 -18.82 20.24
CA ALA A 70 5.25 -19.43 21.53
C ALA A 70 4.42 -20.69 21.84
N ARG A 71 3.19 -20.79 21.33
CA ARG A 71 2.20 -21.84 21.67
C ARG A 71 2.17 -23.04 20.72
N SER A 72 3.24 -23.27 19.96
CA SER A 72 3.20 -24.06 18.72
C SER A 72 4.24 -25.19 18.68
N ASP A 73 3.85 -26.37 18.19
CA ASP A 73 4.72 -27.57 18.07
C ASP A 73 5.79 -27.42 16.98
N ALA A 74 5.49 -26.62 15.95
CA ALA A 74 6.46 -26.06 15.02
C ALA A 74 6.33 -24.54 14.99
N ARG A 75 7.38 -23.80 14.66
CA ARG A 75 7.29 -22.33 14.58
C ARG A 75 8.30 -21.78 13.58
N PRO A 76 8.08 -20.55 13.08
CA PRO A 76 9.16 -19.81 12.44
C PRO A 76 10.35 -19.64 13.40
N THR A 77 11.56 -19.64 12.83
CA THR A 77 12.79 -19.24 13.54
C THR A 77 12.68 -17.78 13.97
N HIS A 78 12.22 -16.93 13.05
CA HIS A 78 11.83 -15.55 13.27
C HIS A 78 10.90 -15.09 12.13
N VAL A 79 10.25 -13.95 12.32
CA VAL A 79 9.47 -13.24 11.31
C VAL A 79 9.93 -11.79 11.25
N ASP A 80 10.42 -11.35 10.10
CA ASP A 80 10.85 -9.98 9.89
C ASP A 80 9.73 -9.14 9.30
N VAL A 81 9.53 -7.95 9.85
CA VAL A 81 8.58 -6.95 9.35
C VAL A 81 9.35 -5.98 8.48
N VAL A 82 9.09 -6.02 7.18
CA VAL A 82 9.81 -5.23 6.18
C VAL A 82 8.86 -4.23 5.56
N THR A 83 9.33 -3.00 5.36
CA THR A 83 8.52 -1.93 4.76
C THR A 83 9.20 -1.26 3.59
N ARG A 84 8.39 -0.84 2.63
CA ARG A 84 8.79 0.10 1.59
C ARG A 84 7.88 1.30 1.64
N THR A 85 8.47 2.46 1.88
CA THR A 85 7.73 3.71 1.97
C THR A 85 8.20 4.67 0.89
N LEU A 86 7.26 5.18 0.12
CA LEU A 86 7.45 6.30 -0.80
C LEU A 86 6.81 7.54 -0.17
N MET A 87 7.58 8.63 -0.08
CA MET A 87 7.10 9.90 0.48
C MET A 87 6.58 10.83 -0.62
N TRP A 88 7.28 10.92 -1.74
CA TRP A 88 6.86 11.61 -2.96
C TRP A 88 7.73 11.14 -4.13
N TRP A 89 7.34 11.49 -5.35
CA TRP A 89 8.02 11.05 -6.56
C TRP A 89 8.58 12.21 -7.39
N GLY A 90 9.87 12.14 -7.70
CA GLY A 90 10.54 13.11 -8.57
C GLY A 90 10.58 14.55 -8.03
N ASP A 91 10.78 15.50 -8.93
CA ASP A 91 10.87 16.95 -8.68
C ASP A 91 10.03 17.77 -9.68
N GLY A 92 9.07 17.12 -10.35
CA GLY A 92 8.17 17.75 -11.31
C GLY A 92 7.22 18.80 -10.72
N PRO A 93 6.40 19.47 -11.57
CA PRO A 93 5.51 20.55 -11.15
C PRO A 93 4.57 20.18 -10.00
N ALA A 94 3.89 19.03 -10.09
CA ALA A 94 3.02 18.50 -9.04
C ALA A 94 3.77 18.32 -7.71
N THR A 95 4.93 17.66 -7.74
CA THR A 95 5.73 17.40 -6.53
C THR A 95 6.27 18.68 -5.90
N ARG A 96 6.69 19.67 -6.69
CA ARG A 96 7.12 20.97 -6.16
C ARG A 96 5.97 21.73 -5.50
N ALA A 97 4.80 21.79 -6.14
CA ALA A 97 3.62 22.42 -5.56
C ALA A 97 3.18 21.74 -4.26
N TYR A 98 3.13 20.40 -4.25
CA TYR A 98 2.69 19.62 -3.10
C TYR A 98 3.66 19.69 -1.91
N ARG A 99 4.99 19.65 -2.14
CA ARG A 99 5.96 19.88 -1.05
C ARG A 99 5.85 21.29 -0.47
N GLY A 100 5.60 22.29 -1.31
CA GLY A 100 5.37 23.66 -0.86
C GLY A 100 4.14 23.77 0.06
N LEU A 101 3.10 23.00 -0.22
CA LEU A 101 1.90 22.90 0.62
C LEU A 101 2.17 22.19 1.95
N LEU A 102 2.86 21.06 1.94
CA LEU A 102 3.13 20.26 3.14
C LEU A 102 4.10 20.94 4.12
N GLY A 103 4.96 21.83 3.63
CA GLY A 103 5.98 22.50 4.45
C GLY A 103 6.92 21.47 5.11
N PRO A 104 7.02 21.43 6.45
CA PRO A 104 7.89 20.48 7.16
C PRO A 104 7.30 19.05 7.24
N LEU A 105 6.04 18.86 6.87
CA LEU A 105 5.40 17.55 6.95
C LEU A 105 5.96 16.61 5.88
N VAL A 106 6.29 15.38 6.29
CA VAL A 106 6.80 14.33 5.41
C VAL A 106 5.88 13.12 5.55
N PRO A 107 4.64 13.17 5.05
CA PRO A 107 3.70 12.06 5.17
C PRO A 107 4.16 10.86 4.34
N ALA A 108 3.98 9.67 4.89
CA ALA A 108 4.28 8.41 4.22
C ALA A 108 3.24 8.13 3.14
N SER A 109 3.43 8.64 1.94
CA SER A 109 2.42 8.63 0.88
C SER A 109 1.98 7.24 0.40
N HIS A 110 2.93 6.33 0.23
CA HIS A 110 2.65 4.92 -0.03
C HIS A 110 3.50 4.06 0.88
N ARG A 111 2.89 3.03 1.49
CA ARG A 111 3.62 2.06 2.31
C ARG A 111 3.13 0.66 1.96
N THR A 112 4.07 -0.17 1.56
CA THR A 112 3.88 -1.62 1.47
C THR A 112 4.57 -2.27 2.64
N VAL A 113 3.86 -3.12 3.36
CA VAL A 113 4.39 -3.90 4.48
C VAL A 113 4.33 -5.37 4.11
N ALA A 114 5.40 -6.11 4.42
CA ALA A 114 5.45 -7.56 4.28
C ALA A 114 6.02 -8.22 5.55
N LEU A 115 5.60 -9.46 5.81
CA LEU A 115 6.25 -10.35 6.75
C LEU A 115 7.15 -11.30 5.98
N VAL A 116 8.40 -11.42 6.37
CA VAL A 116 9.33 -12.44 5.87
C VAL A 116 9.42 -13.53 6.93
N VAL A 117 8.84 -14.69 6.63
CA VAL A 117 8.69 -15.81 7.55
C VAL A 117 9.80 -16.82 7.29
N HIS A 118 10.72 -16.97 8.25
CA HIS A 118 11.84 -17.90 8.16
C HIS A 118 11.54 -19.17 8.96
N VAL A 119 11.53 -20.33 8.31
CA VAL A 119 11.25 -21.61 8.98
C VAL A 119 12.39 -22.60 8.72
N ASP A 120 12.93 -23.18 9.78
CA ASP A 120 13.87 -24.30 9.70
C ASP A 120 13.16 -25.59 10.13
N PRO A 121 12.66 -26.41 9.18
CA PRO A 121 11.94 -27.63 9.51
C PRO A 121 12.82 -28.67 10.23
N ALA A 122 14.15 -28.60 10.10
CA ALA A 122 15.06 -29.52 10.79
C ALA A 122 15.06 -29.32 12.31
N GLN A 123 14.68 -28.13 12.80
CA GLN A 123 14.50 -27.85 14.23
C GLN A 123 13.20 -28.44 14.80
N HIS A 124 12.32 -28.97 13.95
CA HIS A 124 11.02 -29.52 14.33
C HIS A 124 10.80 -30.95 13.81
N PRO A 125 11.69 -31.92 14.10
CA PRO A 125 11.66 -33.25 13.50
C PRO A 125 10.38 -34.03 13.82
N HIS A 126 9.83 -33.87 15.02
CA HIS A 126 8.56 -34.50 15.40
C HIS A 126 7.38 -33.99 14.55
N ALA A 127 7.31 -32.68 14.33
CA ALA A 127 6.30 -32.04 13.49
C ALA A 127 6.39 -32.48 12.02
N VAL A 128 7.62 -32.67 11.52
CA VAL A 128 7.91 -33.19 10.17
C VAL A 128 7.46 -34.64 10.05
N ALA A 129 7.77 -35.49 11.03
CA ALA A 129 7.37 -36.89 11.05
C ALA A 129 5.83 -37.05 11.01
N LEU A 130 5.11 -36.30 11.85
CA LEU A 130 3.63 -36.30 11.87
C LEU A 130 3.00 -35.87 10.53
N ARG A 131 3.73 -35.12 9.70
CA ARG A 131 3.25 -34.60 8.41
C ARG A 131 3.71 -35.44 7.22
N GLY A 132 4.20 -36.66 7.46
CA GLY A 132 4.60 -37.63 6.45
C GLY A 132 6.11 -37.81 6.26
N GLY A 133 6.93 -37.10 7.04
CA GLY A 133 8.38 -37.24 7.01
C GLY A 133 9.06 -36.72 5.73
N GLY A 134 10.39 -36.79 5.72
CA GLY A 134 11.22 -36.37 4.58
C GLY A 134 10.95 -34.93 4.13
N ASN A 135 11.19 -34.67 2.84
CA ASN A 135 11.03 -33.33 2.25
C ASN A 135 9.55 -32.89 2.20
N VAL A 136 8.62 -33.81 2.01
CA VAL A 136 7.18 -33.51 1.96
C VAL A 136 6.67 -33.07 3.34
N GLY A 137 7.04 -33.79 4.40
CA GLY A 137 6.74 -33.42 5.78
C GLY A 137 7.39 -32.10 6.18
N ALA A 138 8.61 -31.82 5.70
CA ALA A 138 9.29 -30.54 5.88
C ALA A 138 8.49 -29.38 5.26
N LEU A 139 8.10 -29.49 3.98
CA LEU A 139 7.30 -28.47 3.29
C LEU A 139 5.94 -28.26 3.96
N ARG A 140 5.25 -29.34 4.35
CA ARG A 140 3.97 -29.25 5.07
C ARG A 140 4.12 -28.58 6.44
N THR A 141 5.25 -28.77 7.11
CA THR A 141 5.57 -28.10 8.38
C THR A 141 5.75 -26.60 8.16
N VAL A 142 6.46 -26.20 7.11
CA VAL A 142 6.62 -24.79 6.72
C VAL A 142 5.27 -24.14 6.40
N LEU A 143 4.46 -24.76 5.53
CA LEU A 143 3.12 -24.24 5.20
C LEU A 143 2.23 -24.13 6.44
N TRP A 144 2.33 -25.07 7.37
CA TRP A 144 1.58 -25.01 8.61
C TRP A 144 2.00 -23.81 9.48
N CYS A 145 3.31 -23.53 9.60
CA CYS A 145 3.81 -22.33 10.29
C CYS A 145 3.32 -21.04 9.61
N VAL A 146 3.39 -20.97 8.28
CA VAL A 146 2.92 -19.82 7.50
C VAL A 146 1.42 -19.59 7.71
N ARG A 147 0.59 -20.63 7.59
CA ARG A 147 -0.86 -20.54 7.81
C ARG A 147 -1.21 -20.03 9.22
N ARG A 148 -0.43 -20.39 10.24
CA ARG A 148 -0.62 -19.87 11.60
C ARG A 148 -0.30 -18.39 11.72
N VAL A 149 0.80 -17.94 11.12
CA VAL A 149 1.12 -16.49 11.08
C VAL A 149 0.01 -15.72 10.36
N ARG A 150 -0.48 -16.25 9.23
CA ARG A 150 -1.63 -15.68 8.51
C ARG A 150 -2.90 -15.63 9.38
N ALA A 151 -3.21 -16.72 10.09
CA ALA A 151 -4.34 -16.79 11.00
C ALA A 151 -4.23 -15.81 12.18
N ALA A 152 -3.03 -15.62 12.74
CA ALA A 152 -2.75 -14.64 13.78
C ALA A 152 -2.94 -13.20 13.27
N CYS A 153 -2.55 -12.92 12.02
CA CYS A 153 -2.84 -11.63 11.39
C CYS A 153 -4.35 -11.44 11.20
N ALA A 154 -5.04 -12.46 10.68
CA ALA A 154 -6.47 -12.41 10.43
C ALA A 154 -7.29 -12.23 11.72
N SER A 155 -6.90 -12.87 12.83
CA SER A 155 -7.56 -12.67 14.14
C SER A 155 -7.35 -11.27 14.70
N ALA A 156 -6.34 -10.54 14.22
CA ALA A 156 -6.13 -9.12 14.51
C ALA A 156 -6.74 -8.18 13.44
N GLY A 157 -7.53 -8.72 12.50
CA GLY A 157 -8.19 -7.95 11.43
C GLY A 157 -7.28 -7.60 10.25
N VAL A 158 -6.09 -8.19 10.15
CA VAL A 158 -5.11 -7.90 9.11
C VAL A 158 -5.06 -9.04 8.09
N GLN A 159 -5.46 -8.75 6.86
CA GLN A 159 -5.42 -9.72 5.77
C GLN A 159 -4.01 -9.88 5.23
N THR A 160 -3.66 -11.11 4.83
CA THR A 160 -2.32 -11.43 4.31
C THR A 160 -2.41 -12.26 3.03
N ARG A 161 -1.52 -11.96 2.07
CA ARG A 161 -1.39 -12.69 0.83
C ARG A 161 0.03 -13.25 0.68
N PRO A 162 0.22 -14.57 0.54
CA PRO A 162 1.53 -15.11 0.21
C PRO A 162 1.94 -14.68 -1.20
N LEU A 163 3.22 -14.34 -1.36
CA LEU A 163 3.79 -14.10 -2.68
C LEU A 163 4.05 -15.45 -3.38
N THR A 164 3.84 -15.47 -4.70
CA THR A 164 4.18 -16.59 -5.58
C THR A 164 5.69 -16.63 -5.87
N ALA A 165 6.19 -17.75 -6.39
CA ALA A 165 7.58 -17.89 -6.80
C ALA A 165 8.00 -16.85 -7.85
N ALA A 166 7.08 -16.49 -8.76
CA ALA A 166 7.30 -15.45 -9.75
C ALA A 166 7.48 -14.07 -9.09
N GLU A 167 6.59 -13.70 -8.16
CA GLU A 167 6.69 -12.44 -7.41
C GLU A 167 7.99 -12.37 -6.57
N LEU A 168 8.37 -13.47 -5.92
CA LEU A 168 9.64 -13.57 -5.17
C LEU A 168 10.88 -13.44 -6.07
N SER A 169 10.76 -13.81 -7.34
CA SER A 169 11.85 -13.72 -8.33
C SER A 169 11.97 -12.31 -8.88
N THR A 170 10.86 -11.64 -9.18
CA THR A 170 10.84 -10.23 -9.61
C THR A 170 11.33 -9.30 -8.50
N ASP A 171 11.11 -9.69 -7.25
CA ASP A 171 11.33 -8.83 -6.08
C ASP A 171 12.23 -9.51 -5.03
N GLY A 172 13.46 -9.84 -5.43
CA GLY A 172 14.45 -10.50 -4.57
C GLY A 172 14.80 -9.72 -3.29
N ALA A 173 14.48 -8.43 -3.22
CA ALA A 173 14.77 -7.54 -2.10
C ALA A 173 13.99 -7.87 -0.82
N TRP A 174 12.90 -8.65 -0.87
CA TRP A 174 12.22 -9.11 0.34
C TRP A 174 12.92 -10.30 1.02
N THR A 175 13.88 -10.95 0.36
CA THR A 175 14.34 -12.30 0.77
C THR A 175 15.86 -12.46 0.79
N THR A 176 16.62 -11.38 0.64
CA THR A 176 18.09 -11.43 0.81
C THR A 176 18.46 -11.39 2.28
N ALA A 177 19.18 -12.44 2.69
CA ALA A 177 19.46 -12.90 4.05
C ALA A 177 20.00 -11.84 5.03
N ASP A 178 19.51 -11.93 6.27
CA ASP A 178 20.01 -11.36 7.54
C ASP A 178 20.25 -9.83 7.63
N ASP A 179 20.30 -9.11 6.52
CA ASP A 179 20.61 -7.67 6.40
C ASP A 179 19.46 -6.87 5.76
N THR A 180 18.25 -7.44 5.77
CA THR A 180 17.05 -6.68 5.44
C THR A 180 16.83 -5.71 6.59
N ASP A 181 16.80 -4.41 6.31
CA ASP A 181 16.48 -3.34 7.27
C ASP A 181 15.03 -3.50 7.74
N ALA A 182 14.84 -4.44 8.68
CA ALA A 182 13.56 -4.84 9.22
C ALA A 182 13.12 -3.79 10.24
N ALA A 183 11.92 -3.25 10.05
CA ALA A 183 11.33 -2.31 11.00
C ALA A 183 11.10 -2.97 12.37
N ALA A 184 10.80 -4.27 12.37
CA ALA A 184 10.72 -5.10 13.56
C ALA A 184 11.06 -6.56 13.23
N ARG A 185 11.61 -7.29 14.21
CA ARG A 185 11.88 -8.73 14.14
C ARG A 185 11.15 -9.44 15.27
N ILE A 186 10.34 -10.43 14.92
CA ILE A 186 9.55 -11.22 15.85
C ILE A 186 10.24 -12.57 16.04
N VAL A 187 10.63 -12.86 17.28
CA VAL A 187 11.23 -14.14 17.68
C VAL A 187 10.35 -14.81 18.74
N PRO A 188 10.52 -16.12 19.01
CA PRO A 188 9.74 -16.78 20.06
C PRO A 188 9.86 -16.15 21.45
N GLY A 189 10.94 -15.39 21.71
CA GLY A 189 11.18 -14.70 22.98
C GLY A 189 10.68 -13.25 23.07
N GLY A 190 10.09 -12.69 22.00
CA GLY A 190 9.63 -11.30 21.98
C GLY A 190 9.76 -10.61 20.63
N VAL A 191 9.59 -9.29 20.64
CA VAL A 191 9.69 -8.42 19.46
C VAL A 191 10.85 -7.45 19.66
N ASP A 192 11.71 -7.35 18.65
CA ASP A 192 12.74 -6.32 18.53
C ASP A 192 12.33 -5.29 17.46
N GLY A 193 12.61 -4.01 17.68
CA GLY A 193 12.17 -2.92 16.80
C GLY A 193 10.71 -2.47 17.01
N VAL A 194 10.18 -1.67 16.07
CA VAL A 194 8.87 -1.03 16.18
C VAL A 194 8.01 -1.35 14.96
N ALA A 195 6.84 -1.92 15.22
CA ALA A 195 5.85 -2.22 14.19
C ALA A 195 5.41 -0.93 13.45
N PRO A 196 5.61 -0.85 12.13
CA PRO A 196 5.18 0.30 11.36
C PRO A 196 3.64 0.32 11.20
N PRO A 197 3.05 1.48 10.84
CA PRO A 197 1.70 1.51 10.28
C PRO A 197 1.59 0.56 9.08
N LEU A 198 0.41 -0.05 8.86
CA LEU A 198 0.19 -0.95 7.72
C LEU A 198 0.07 -0.23 6.38
N ALA A 199 -0.32 1.04 6.42
CA ALA A 199 -0.59 1.84 5.24
C ALA A 199 0.24 3.12 5.27
N GLY A 200 0.27 3.79 4.12
CA GLY A 200 0.69 5.18 4.06
C GLY A 200 -0.41 6.11 4.60
N ASP A 201 -0.03 7.36 4.83
CA ASP A 201 -0.90 8.44 5.27
C ASP A 201 -1.82 8.91 4.12
N GLY A 202 -1.41 8.67 2.87
CA GLY A 202 -2.10 9.12 1.67
C GLY A 202 -1.76 10.56 1.31
N GLN A 203 -2.73 11.27 0.76
CA GLN A 203 -2.57 12.68 0.41
C GLN A 203 -3.30 13.59 1.40
N LEU A 204 -2.78 14.79 1.61
CA LEU A 204 -3.48 15.82 2.37
C LEU A 204 -4.81 16.12 1.67
N ILE A 205 -5.89 16.20 2.44
CA ILE A 205 -7.20 16.64 1.95
C ILE A 205 -7.47 18.07 2.41
N GLY A 206 -7.27 18.32 3.69
CA GLY A 206 -7.58 19.60 4.32
C GLY A 206 -7.06 19.67 5.75
N ALA A 207 -7.55 20.64 6.52
CA ALA A 207 -7.39 20.72 7.96
C ALA A 207 -8.75 20.63 8.67
N ASP A 208 -8.80 20.02 9.84
CA ASP A 208 -10.01 20.09 10.68
C ASP A 208 -10.18 21.47 11.34
N ASP A 209 -11.22 21.63 12.16
CA ASP A 209 -11.56 22.90 12.81
C ASP A 209 -10.45 23.40 13.76
N ASP A 210 -9.62 22.50 14.28
CA ASP A 210 -8.46 22.82 15.13
C ASP A 210 -7.22 23.18 14.31
N GLY A 211 -7.31 23.15 12.97
CA GLY A 211 -6.19 23.36 12.07
C GLY A 211 -5.29 22.13 11.89
N THR A 212 -5.70 20.95 12.40
CA THR A 212 -4.92 19.73 12.28
C THR A 212 -4.99 19.21 10.85
N PRO A 213 -3.85 18.97 10.17
CA PRO A 213 -3.86 18.45 8.81
C PRO A 213 -4.43 17.03 8.75
N ILE A 214 -5.39 16.82 7.85
CA ILE A 214 -6.06 15.54 7.63
C ILE A 214 -5.69 14.98 6.25
N ALA A 215 -5.12 13.79 6.24
CA ALA A 215 -4.79 13.05 5.03
C ALA A 215 -5.71 11.84 4.82
N LEU A 216 -5.83 11.41 3.57
CA LEU A 216 -6.58 10.22 3.16
C LEU A 216 -5.89 9.56 1.98
N ARG A 217 -5.82 8.22 1.99
CA ARG A 217 -5.44 7.46 0.80
C ARG A 217 -6.60 7.50 -0.19
N VAL A 218 -6.35 7.99 -1.40
CA VAL A 218 -7.32 7.98 -2.51
C VAL A 218 -6.98 6.97 -3.60
N ALA A 219 -5.88 6.24 -3.43
CA ALA A 219 -5.41 5.26 -4.41
C ALA A 219 -4.65 4.11 -3.73
N GLY A 220 -4.71 2.94 -4.37
CA GLY A 220 -3.94 1.76 -4.00
C GLY A 220 -4.76 0.48 -3.98
N PRO A 221 -4.13 -0.68 -3.69
CA PRO A 221 -4.73 -2.00 -3.88
C PRO A 221 -6.01 -2.27 -3.05
N SER A 222 -6.22 -1.53 -1.96
CA SER A 222 -7.39 -1.66 -1.09
C SER A 222 -8.47 -0.61 -1.39
N ILE A 223 -8.33 0.14 -2.49
CA ILE A 223 -9.17 1.29 -2.85
C ILE A 223 -9.61 1.09 -4.29
N PRO A 224 -10.69 0.32 -4.53
CA PRO A 224 -11.17 0.11 -5.89
C PRO A 224 -11.80 1.38 -6.47
N ARG A 225 -12.43 2.21 -5.62
CA ARG A 225 -13.21 3.36 -6.06
C ARG A 225 -13.22 4.49 -5.02
N VAL A 226 -13.21 5.73 -5.48
CA VAL A 226 -13.42 6.95 -4.70
C VAL A 226 -14.29 7.90 -5.52
N SER A 227 -15.34 8.46 -4.92
CA SER A 227 -16.13 9.51 -5.57
C SER A 227 -15.68 10.89 -5.10
N VAL A 228 -15.55 11.83 -6.02
CA VAL A 228 -15.18 13.22 -5.78
C VAL A 228 -16.29 14.10 -6.35
N ASP A 229 -17.13 14.57 -5.43
CA ASP A 229 -18.26 15.44 -5.70
C ASP A 229 -17.87 16.89 -5.38
N ALA A 230 -17.12 17.51 -6.28
CA ALA A 230 -16.53 18.83 -6.11
C ALA A 230 -16.36 19.56 -7.44
N ASP A 231 -16.04 20.85 -7.37
CA ASP A 231 -15.64 21.64 -8.52
C ASP A 231 -14.37 21.10 -9.19
N LEU A 232 -14.19 21.43 -10.47
CA LEU A 232 -13.07 20.96 -11.26
C LEU A 232 -11.69 21.31 -10.66
N PRO A 233 -11.46 22.50 -10.07
CA PRO A 233 -10.21 22.80 -9.37
C PRO A 233 -9.91 21.83 -8.22
N THR A 234 -10.89 21.49 -7.39
CA THR A 234 -10.74 20.54 -6.27
C THR A 234 -10.52 19.11 -6.76
N VAL A 235 -11.17 18.72 -7.85
CA VAL A 235 -10.93 17.44 -8.51
C VAL A 235 -9.50 17.37 -9.04
N ARG A 236 -9.05 18.39 -9.79
CA ARG A 236 -7.68 18.49 -10.30
C ARG A 236 -6.66 18.51 -9.16
N GLN A 237 -6.97 19.15 -8.04
CA GLN A 237 -6.13 19.13 -6.84
C GLN A 237 -5.94 17.71 -6.30
N THR A 238 -7.02 16.95 -6.22
CA THR A 238 -6.99 15.52 -5.83
C THR A 238 -6.07 14.72 -6.76
N VAL A 239 -6.10 14.99 -8.07
CA VAL A 239 -5.23 14.36 -9.06
C VAL A 239 -3.78 14.81 -8.89
N VAL A 240 -3.50 16.12 -8.89
CA VAL A 240 -2.15 16.71 -8.74
C VAL A 240 -1.44 16.16 -7.52
N ARG A 241 -2.15 16.04 -6.39
CA ARG A 241 -1.60 15.46 -5.17
C ARG A 241 -1.25 13.99 -5.36
N ALA A 242 -2.10 13.18 -5.98
CA ALA A 242 -1.78 11.78 -6.30
C ALA A 242 -0.55 11.66 -7.22
N LEU A 243 -0.41 12.54 -8.22
CA LEU A 243 0.76 12.59 -9.10
C LEU A 243 2.05 12.92 -8.33
N ALA A 244 1.98 13.85 -7.37
CA ALA A 244 3.11 14.18 -6.50
C ALA A 244 3.58 12.98 -5.66
N LEU A 245 2.68 12.03 -5.39
CA LEU A 245 2.98 10.76 -4.73
C LEU A 245 3.53 9.68 -5.67
N GLY A 246 3.66 9.98 -6.97
CA GLY A 246 4.12 9.06 -8.00
C GLY A 246 3.04 8.14 -8.55
N VAL A 247 1.78 8.41 -8.25
CA VAL A 247 0.68 7.63 -8.78
C VAL A 247 0.43 8.05 -10.22
N ARG A 248 0.50 7.10 -11.14
CA ARG A 248 0.23 7.36 -12.57
C ARG A 248 -1.27 7.39 -12.82
N ALA A 249 -1.76 8.51 -13.32
CA ALA A 249 -3.17 8.74 -13.55
C ALA A 249 -3.49 8.85 -15.04
N HIS A 250 -4.65 8.34 -15.42
CA HIS A 250 -5.22 8.54 -16.74
C HIS A 250 -6.62 9.11 -16.61
N VAL A 251 -6.91 10.18 -17.36
CA VAL A 251 -8.23 10.82 -17.36
C VAL A 251 -9.06 10.32 -18.54
N VAL A 252 -10.24 9.79 -18.24
CA VAL A 252 -11.29 9.50 -19.21
C VAL A 252 -12.38 10.55 -19.01
N SER A 253 -12.63 11.38 -20.03
CA SER A 253 -13.55 12.51 -19.91
C SER A 253 -14.26 12.77 -21.24
N ASP A 254 -15.54 13.13 -21.19
CA ASP A 254 -16.30 13.63 -22.34
C ASP A 254 -16.04 15.12 -22.62
N ARG A 255 -15.27 15.79 -21.75
CA ARG A 255 -14.86 17.20 -21.80
C ARG A 255 -13.33 17.32 -21.73
N SER A 256 -12.63 16.53 -22.54
CA SER A 256 -11.17 16.40 -22.47
C SER A 256 -10.38 17.73 -22.51
N GLU A 257 -10.92 18.76 -23.16
CA GLU A 257 -10.37 20.11 -23.22
C GLU A 257 -10.21 20.77 -21.85
N GLN A 258 -11.03 20.37 -20.87
CA GLN A 258 -10.90 20.84 -19.50
C GLN A 258 -9.71 20.18 -18.78
N TRP A 259 -9.08 19.14 -19.32
CA TRP A 259 -7.90 18.51 -18.71
C TRP A 259 -6.60 18.90 -19.39
N THR A 260 -6.66 19.37 -20.64
CA THR A 260 -5.50 19.77 -21.45
C THR A 260 -4.56 20.72 -20.71
N PRO A 261 -5.01 21.83 -20.07
CA PRO A 261 -4.09 22.74 -19.38
C PRO A 261 -3.29 22.05 -18.26
N LEU A 262 -3.93 21.16 -17.50
CA LEU A 262 -3.26 20.43 -16.43
C LEU A 262 -2.23 19.44 -17.01
N VAL A 263 -2.62 18.67 -18.04
CA VAL A 263 -1.74 17.69 -18.69
C VAL A 263 -0.50 18.38 -19.28
N ASP A 264 -0.68 19.50 -19.96
CA ASP A 264 0.41 20.30 -20.54
C ASP A 264 1.34 20.86 -19.46
N MET A 265 0.78 21.35 -18.34
CA MET A 265 1.57 21.84 -17.21
C MET A 265 2.35 20.74 -16.50
N ILE A 266 1.81 19.53 -16.39
CA ILE A 266 2.55 18.38 -15.83
C ILE A 266 3.68 17.97 -16.77
N GLY A 267 3.42 17.94 -18.08
CA GLY A 267 4.45 17.72 -19.11
C GLY A 267 5.08 16.32 -19.12
N ASP A 268 4.54 15.38 -18.35
CA ASP A 268 4.98 13.99 -18.27
C ASP A 268 3.79 13.06 -18.55
N SER A 269 3.73 12.54 -19.77
CA SER A 269 2.64 11.67 -20.25
C SER A 269 2.65 10.28 -19.61
N LEU A 270 3.75 9.86 -18.97
CA LEU A 270 3.77 8.63 -18.18
C LEU A 270 3.14 8.84 -16.80
N LEU A 271 3.12 10.07 -16.31
CA LEU A 271 2.56 10.43 -15.01
C LEU A 271 1.09 10.83 -15.11
N LEU A 272 0.73 11.68 -16.07
CA LEU A 272 -0.64 12.09 -16.36
C LEU A 272 -0.91 12.07 -17.86
N SER A 273 -1.95 11.35 -18.26
CA SER A 273 -2.44 11.32 -19.64
C SER A 273 -3.97 11.41 -19.67
N TYR A 274 -4.55 11.65 -20.84
CA TYR A 274 -5.99 11.61 -21.05
C TYR A 274 -6.32 10.95 -22.38
N GLY A 275 -7.53 10.40 -22.50
CA GLY A 275 -8.03 9.80 -23.73
C GLY A 275 -8.98 8.64 -23.48
N PRO A 276 -9.43 7.95 -24.54
CA PRO A 276 -10.35 6.82 -24.42
C PRO A 276 -9.65 5.50 -24.04
N THR A 277 -8.32 5.44 -24.11
CA THR A 277 -7.55 4.20 -23.92
C THR A 277 -6.64 4.32 -22.72
N VAL A 278 -6.97 3.57 -21.67
CA VAL A 278 -6.20 3.54 -20.42
C VAL A 278 -4.87 2.80 -20.62
N PRO A 279 -3.71 3.44 -20.37
CA PRO A 279 -2.42 2.78 -20.42
C PRO A 279 -2.31 1.64 -19.38
N PRO A 280 -1.66 0.51 -19.68
CA PRO A 280 -1.44 -0.58 -18.72
C PRO A 280 -0.61 -0.19 -17.50
N THR A 281 0.16 0.90 -17.61
CA THR A 281 0.98 1.44 -16.52
C THR A 281 0.16 2.25 -15.53
N SER A 282 -1.09 2.61 -15.86
CA SER A 282 -1.94 3.42 -14.99
C SER A 282 -2.18 2.74 -13.66
N GLN A 283 -2.35 3.54 -12.61
CA GLN A 283 -2.72 3.08 -11.27
C GLN A 283 -4.05 3.68 -10.84
N ILE A 284 -4.36 4.88 -11.33
CA ILE A 284 -5.65 5.54 -11.19
C ILE A 284 -6.25 5.81 -12.57
N VAL A 285 -7.55 5.61 -12.69
CA VAL A 285 -8.38 6.20 -13.73
C VAL A 285 -9.25 7.29 -13.10
N VAL A 286 -9.18 8.50 -13.65
CA VAL A 286 -10.10 9.59 -13.30
C VAL A 286 -11.23 9.55 -14.32
N ASP A 287 -12.38 9.04 -13.92
CA ASP A 287 -13.59 8.98 -14.74
C ASP A 287 -14.41 10.26 -14.53
N ASP A 288 -14.29 11.14 -15.51
CA ASP A 288 -14.96 12.43 -15.63
C ASP A 288 -15.91 12.41 -16.84
N THR A 289 -16.60 11.30 -17.03
CA THR A 289 -17.65 11.15 -18.04
C THR A 289 -19.04 11.27 -17.43
N THR A 290 -20.01 11.65 -18.27
CA THR A 290 -21.42 11.62 -17.90
C THR A 290 -22.00 10.20 -17.87
N ASP A 291 -21.53 9.30 -18.75
CA ASP A 291 -21.93 7.88 -18.83
C ASP A 291 -20.92 6.99 -18.09
N ARG A 292 -21.17 6.73 -16.81
CA ARG A 292 -20.21 6.09 -15.89
C ARG A 292 -20.40 4.58 -15.88
N SER A 293 -19.41 3.82 -16.36
CA SER A 293 -19.58 2.35 -16.46
C SER A 293 -18.28 1.54 -16.58
N HIS A 294 -17.11 2.13 -16.38
CA HIS A 294 -15.88 1.38 -16.62
C HIS A 294 -15.32 0.75 -15.35
N GLU A 295 -15.55 -0.56 -15.20
CA GLU A 295 -14.79 -1.38 -14.26
C GLU A 295 -13.35 -1.52 -14.75
N HIS A 296 -12.41 -1.06 -13.92
CA HIS A 296 -10.99 -1.19 -14.19
C HIS A 296 -10.34 -2.11 -13.15
N ALA A 297 -10.34 -3.41 -13.43
CA ALA A 297 -9.77 -4.41 -12.53
C ALA A 297 -8.30 -4.09 -12.19
N GLY A 298 -7.99 -4.01 -10.89
CA GLY A 298 -6.65 -3.74 -10.39
C GLY A 298 -6.24 -2.25 -10.39
N LEU A 299 -7.11 -1.35 -10.85
CA LEU A 299 -6.91 0.11 -10.77
C LEU A 299 -7.82 0.71 -9.70
N THR A 300 -7.44 1.89 -9.19
CA THR A 300 -8.37 2.74 -8.45
C THR A 300 -9.12 3.63 -9.44
N VAL A 301 -10.45 3.67 -9.36
CA VAL A 301 -11.27 4.61 -10.13
C VAL A 301 -11.65 5.82 -9.26
N ILE A 302 -11.39 7.03 -9.75
CA ILE A 302 -11.86 8.28 -9.17
C ILE A 302 -13.03 8.79 -10.02
N ASP A 303 -14.25 8.76 -9.49
CA ASP A 303 -15.42 9.32 -10.17
C ASP A 303 -15.58 10.80 -9.88
N VAL A 304 -15.76 11.59 -10.92
CA VAL A 304 -15.97 13.04 -10.77
C VAL A 304 -17.45 13.38 -10.83
N GLY A 305 -18.02 14.02 -9.81
CA GLY A 305 -19.40 14.55 -9.74
C GLY A 305 -20.34 13.83 -8.75
N HIS A 306 -21.61 14.27 -8.71
CA HIS A 306 -22.65 13.99 -7.68
C HIS A 306 -23.08 12.51 -7.45
N HIS A 307 -22.35 11.51 -7.91
CA HIS A 307 -22.72 10.12 -7.69
C HIS A 307 -22.44 9.68 -6.25
N ARG A 308 -23.46 9.09 -5.60
CA ARG A 308 -23.31 8.40 -4.32
C ARG A 308 -23.31 6.90 -4.61
N ASP A 309 -22.15 6.31 -4.80
CA ASP A 309 -22.01 4.89 -4.48
C ASP A 309 -21.85 4.80 -2.95
N PRO A 310 -22.86 4.30 -2.22
CA PRO A 310 -22.77 4.18 -0.77
C PRO A 310 -21.66 3.21 -0.32
N GLY A 311 -21.12 2.39 -1.23
CA GLY A 311 -20.01 1.47 -0.95
C GLY A 311 -18.62 2.09 -0.99
N CYS A 312 -18.46 3.35 -1.44
CA CYS A 312 -17.14 3.97 -1.60
C CYS A 312 -16.94 5.21 -0.74
N TYR A 313 -15.68 5.63 -0.62
CA TYR A 313 -15.36 6.91 0.00
C TYR A 313 -15.80 8.05 -0.90
N LEU A 314 -16.37 9.09 -0.30
CA LEU A 314 -16.86 10.27 -1.00
C LEU A 314 -16.19 11.52 -0.42
N LEU A 315 -15.51 12.27 -1.29
CA LEU A 315 -15.09 13.64 -1.05
C LEU A 315 -16.18 14.56 -1.59
N ARG A 316 -17.00 15.16 -0.72
CA ARG A 316 -18.05 16.10 -1.14
C ARG A 316 -17.70 17.53 -0.75
N GLN A 317 -17.67 18.44 -1.71
CA GLN A 317 -17.59 19.87 -1.45
C GLN A 317 -18.94 20.42 -1.01
N GLU A 318 -18.92 21.34 -0.06
CA GLU A 318 -20.13 22.07 0.34
C GLU A 318 -20.53 23.03 -0.80
N PRO A 319 -21.77 22.99 -1.31
CA PRO A 319 -22.17 23.79 -2.47
C PRO A 319 -21.99 25.31 -2.29
N ASP A 320 -22.21 25.79 -1.06
CA ASP A 320 -22.15 27.21 -0.72
C ASP A 320 -20.79 27.65 -0.13
N ASP A 321 -19.86 26.71 0.09
CA ASP A 321 -18.52 26.99 0.61
C ASP A 321 -17.48 26.09 -0.08
N SER A 322 -16.84 26.61 -1.12
CA SER A 322 -15.81 25.89 -1.88
C SER A 322 -14.57 25.55 -1.04
N SER A 323 -14.41 26.16 0.14
CA SER A 323 -13.33 25.83 1.07
C SER A 323 -13.67 24.66 1.99
N THR A 324 -14.89 24.13 1.97
CA THR A 324 -15.32 23.05 2.87
C THR A 324 -15.52 21.74 2.12
N LEU A 325 -14.88 20.68 2.61
CA LEU A 325 -15.04 19.30 2.14
C LEU A 325 -15.56 18.40 3.26
N HIS A 326 -16.38 17.43 2.88
CA HIS A 326 -16.83 16.34 3.73
C HIS A 326 -16.28 15.02 3.22
N LEU A 327 -15.48 14.39 4.07
CA LEU A 327 -15.05 13.00 3.94
C LEU A 327 -16.19 12.12 4.44
N ILE A 328 -16.82 11.37 3.54
CA ILE A 328 -17.87 10.41 3.89
C ILE A 328 -17.33 9.01 3.64
N ASP A 329 -17.30 8.17 4.67
CA ASP A 329 -16.89 6.77 4.55
C ASP A 329 -18.09 5.88 4.15
N PRO A 330 -17.84 4.64 3.66
CA PRO A 330 -18.90 3.70 3.30
C PRO A 330 -19.85 3.31 4.45
N GLY A 331 -19.43 3.51 5.71
CA GLY A 331 -20.25 3.30 6.90
C GLY A 331 -21.14 4.50 7.24
N GLY A 332 -21.08 5.58 6.48
CA GLY A 332 -21.81 6.83 6.71
C GLY A 332 -21.14 7.79 7.70
N GLY A 333 -19.94 7.47 8.19
CA GLY A 333 -19.15 8.39 9.00
C GLY A 333 -18.77 9.62 8.19
N ARG A 334 -18.96 10.81 8.77
CA ARG A 334 -18.65 12.10 8.14
C ARG A 334 -17.59 12.83 8.94
N ARG A 335 -16.54 13.30 8.25
CA ARG A 335 -15.54 14.23 8.81
C ARG A 335 -15.45 15.47 7.91
N THR A 336 -15.61 16.65 8.49
CA THR A 336 -15.47 17.93 7.79
C THR A 336 -14.04 18.39 7.85
N VAL A 337 -13.54 18.91 6.73
CA VAL A 337 -12.21 19.53 6.63
C VAL A 337 -12.29 20.78 5.77
N ARG A 338 -11.46 21.78 6.07
CA ARG A 338 -11.23 22.92 5.20
C ARG A 338 -10.13 22.63 4.20
N THR A 339 -10.37 22.91 2.93
CA THR A 339 -9.36 22.78 1.88
C THR A 339 -8.21 23.72 2.15
N VAL A 340 -7.02 23.24 1.83
CA VAL A 340 -5.79 24.02 1.88
C VAL A 340 -5.18 24.01 0.50
N THR A 341 -4.71 25.15 0.03
CA THR A 341 -4.05 25.25 -1.28
C THR A 341 -3.02 26.36 -1.27
N THR A 342 -1.98 26.21 -2.08
CA THR A 342 -0.94 27.24 -2.27
C THR A 342 -1.12 27.93 -3.62
N PRO A 343 -0.55 29.13 -3.83
CA PRO A 343 -0.52 29.74 -5.17
C PRO A 343 0.09 28.83 -6.25
N ALA A 344 1.10 28.03 -5.90
CA ALA A 344 1.74 27.10 -6.83
C ALA A 344 0.82 25.91 -7.20
N GLU A 345 0.05 25.40 -6.24
CA GLU A 345 -0.95 24.35 -6.52
C GLU A 345 -2.12 24.92 -7.33
N ARG A 346 -2.64 26.10 -6.97
CA ARG A 346 -3.69 26.80 -7.75
C ARG A 346 -3.31 27.05 -9.19
N ALA A 347 -2.05 27.42 -9.45
CA ALA A 347 -1.55 27.60 -10.80
C ALA A 347 -1.69 26.34 -11.66
N LEU A 348 -1.65 25.14 -11.06
CA LEU A 348 -1.85 23.87 -11.75
C LEU A 348 -3.34 23.51 -11.89
N THR A 349 -4.14 23.82 -10.87
CA THR A 349 -5.52 23.33 -10.78
C THR A 349 -6.54 24.27 -11.43
N GLY A 350 -6.19 25.54 -11.67
CA GLY A 350 -7.10 26.56 -12.20
C GLY A 350 -7.93 27.18 -11.10
#